data_AF-A0A4R5CEZ6-F1
#
_entry.id   AF-A0A4R5CEZ6-F1
#
_cell.length_a   1.000
_cell.length_b   1.000
_cell.length_c   1.000
_cell.angle_alpha   90.00
_cell.angle_beta   90.00
_cell.angle_gamma   90.00
#
_symmetry.space_group_name_H-M   'P 1'
#
loop_
_entity.id
_entity.type
_entity.pdbx_description
1 polymer ?
#
loop_
_entity_poly.entity_id
_entity_poly.type
_entity_poly.pdbx_seq_one_letter_code
_entity_poly.pdbx_strand_id
1 'polypeptide(L)' 'METIRLEFQPQIKAKILELLSSFSSDELKIVTEITTFEEEKRMIQSRLDKINDGTAVYSTFEELDVLLDETISKYED' A
#
# COMPACT_ATOMS: atom_id res chain seq x y z
N MET A 1 9.39 6.84 22.70
CA MET A 1 10.20 5.93 21.84
C MET A 1 10.64 6.75 20.64
N GLU A 2 11.87 6.57 20.20
CA GLU A 2 12.41 7.19 18.98
C GLU A 2 12.29 6.20 17.82
N THR A 3 11.94 6.68 16.63
CA THR A 3 11.76 5.86 15.43
C THR A 3 12.80 6.25 14.37
N ILE A 4 13.36 5.26 13.69
CA ILE A 4 14.29 5.45 12.59
C ILE A 4 13.81 4.72 11.34
N ARG A 5 14.01 5.34 10.16
CA ARG A 5 13.76 4.74 8.86
C ARG A 5 15.10 4.36 8.23
N LEU A 6 15.23 3.12 7.77
CA LEU A 6 16.47 2.60 7.19
C LEU A 6 16.28 2.37 5.68
N GLU A 7 17.07 3.07 4.86
CA GLU A 7 17.24 2.74 3.45
C GLU A 7 18.45 1.81 3.31
N PHE A 8 18.27 0.63 2.74
CA PHE A 8 19.33 -0.36 2.62
C PHE A 8 19.17 -1.21 1.36
N GLN A 9 20.29 -1.78 0.91
CA GLN A 9 20.31 -2.66 -0.23
C GLN A 9 19.74 -4.05 0.13
N PRO A 10 18.96 -4.72 -0.75
CA PRO A 10 18.26 -5.96 -0.41
C PRO A 10 19.15 -7.08 0.16
N GLN A 11 20.40 -7.20 -0.32
CA GLN A 11 21.36 -8.22 0.10
C GLN A 11 21.79 -8.10 1.57
N ILE A 12 21.61 -6.94 2.21
CA ILE A 12 21.94 -6.77 3.64
C ILE A 12 20.71 -6.88 4.55
N LYS A 13 19.50 -7.07 3.99
CA LYS A 13 18.25 -7.19 4.76
C LYS A 13 18.34 -8.21 5.88
N ALA A 14 18.83 -9.41 5.57
CA ALA A 14 18.93 -10.51 6.54
C ALA A 14 19.85 -10.15 7.71
N LYS A 15 21.01 -9.53 7.43
CA LYS A 15 21.97 -9.10 8.46
C LYS A 15 21.39 -8.02 9.37
N ILE A 16 20.64 -7.07 8.79
CA ILE A 16 19.96 -6.01 9.56
C ILE A 16 18.90 -6.64 10.46
N LEU A 17 18.05 -7.51 9.93
CA LEU A 17 17.01 -8.17 10.73
C LEU A 17 17.59 -9.04 11.85
N GLU A 18 18.70 -9.74 11.59
CA GLU A 18 19.42 -10.53 12.59
C GLU A 18 19.94 -9.63 13.73
N LEU A 19 20.60 -8.52 13.41
CA LEU A 19 21.04 -7.53 14.39
C LEU A 19 19.85 -6.99 15.21
N LEU A 20 18.77 -6.59 14.54
CA LEU A 20 17.58 -6.04 15.21
C LEU A 20 16.87 -7.09 16.08
N SER A 21 16.94 -8.37 15.72
CA SER A 21 16.37 -9.47 16.50
C SER A 21 17.13 -9.80 17.79
N SER A 22 18.35 -9.26 17.95
CA SER A 22 19.12 -9.42 19.19
C SER A 22 18.60 -8.59 20.37
N PHE A 23 17.75 -7.60 20.11
CA PHE A 23 17.13 -6.77 21.13
C PHE A 23 15.82 -7.40 21.62
N SER A 24 15.50 -7.21 22.90
CA SER A 24 14.20 -7.65 23.43
C SER A 24 13.06 -6.81 22.87
N SER A 25 11.83 -7.35 22.87
CA SER A 25 10.65 -6.64 22.37
C SER A 25 10.26 -5.40 23.18
N ASP A 26 10.82 -5.25 24.39
CA ASP A 26 10.66 -4.07 25.23
C ASP A 26 11.67 -2.96 24.87
N GLU A 27 12.83 -3.33 24.33
CA GLU A 27 13.89 -2.41 23.90
C GLU A 27 13.70 -1.94 22.46
N LEU A 28 13.30 -2.85 21.56
CA LEU A 28 13.17 -2.57 20.13
C LEU A 28 11.95 -3.28 19.54
N LYS A 29 11.12 -2.49 18.85
CA LYS A 29 9.99 -3.01 18.08
C LYS A 29 10.22 -2.72 16.61
N ILE A 30 10.20 -3.77 15.80
CA ILE A 30 10.15 -3.62 14.34
C ILE A 30 8.73 -3.20 13.99
N VAL A 31 8.52 -1.90 13.88
CA VAL A 31 7.26 -1.33 13.42
C VAL A 31 7.33 -1.21 11.91
N THR A 32 6.50 -1.98 11.21
CA THR A 32 6.33 -1.81 9.77
C THR A 32 5.51 -0.54 9.56
N GLU A 33 6.17 0.56 9.18
CA GLU A 33 5.54 1.89 9.10
C GLU A 33 4.31 1.93 8.18
N ILE A 34 4.21 1.04 7.20
CA ILE A 34 3.11 1.03 6.25
C ILE A 34 2.64 -0.42 6.04
N THR A 35 1.66 -0.84 6.84
CA THR A 35 0.97 -2.12 6.63
C THR A 35 0.26 -2.17 5.28
N THR A 36 -0.15 -1.01 4.77
CA THR A 36 -0.86 -0.87 3.50
C THR A 36 0.06 -0.79 2.28
N PHE A 37 1.37 -0.59 2.42
CA PHE A 37 2.24 -0.35 1.26
C PHE A 37 2.26 -1.54 0.30
N GLU A 38 2.41 -2.76 0.85
CA GLU A 38 2.39 -3.97 0.02
C GLU A 38 0.99 -4.24 -0.56
N GLU A 39 -0.07 -3.87 0.16
CA GLU A 39 -1.46 -3.99 -0.32
C GLU A 39 -1.76 -2.99 -1.44
N GLU A 40 -1.39 -1.74 -1.26
CA GLU A 40 -1.50 -0.65 -2.23
C GLU A 40 -0.66 -0.93 -3.48
N LYS A 41 0.58 -1.38 -3.30
CA LYS A 41 1.46 -1.79 -4.41
C LYS A 41 0.83 -2.93 -5.21
N ARG A 42 0.28 -3.95 -4.54
CA ARG A 42 -0.42 -5.06 -5.20
C ARG A 42 -1.67 -4.58 -5.93
N MET A 43 -2.46 -3.69 -5.32
CA MET A 43 -3.65 -3.09 -5.93
C MET A 43 -3.29 -2.31 -7.20
N ILE A 44 -2.27 -1.45 -7.15
CA ILE A 44 -1.82 -0.64 -8.28
C ILE A 44 -1.29 -1.54 -9.39
N GLN A 45 -0.47 -2.55 -9.06
CA GLN A 45 0.05 -3.50 -10.05
C GLN A 45 -1.10 -4.24 -10.75
N SER A 46 -2.09 -4.74 -10.00
CA SER A 46 -3.25 -5.41 -10.59
C SER A 46 -4.06 -4.50 -11.53
N ARG A 47 -4.18 -3.21 -11.22
CA ARG A 47 -4.84 -2.24 -12.12
C ARG A 47 -4.01 -2.00 -13.38
N LEU A 48 -2.69 -1.87 -13.25
CA LEU A 48 -1.79 -1.73 -14.40
C LEU A 48 -1.84 -2.96 -15.31
N ASP A 49 -1.87 -4.16 -14.73
CA ASP A 49 -1.97 -5.41 -15.50
C ASP A 49 -3.27 -5.43 -16.32
N LYS A 50 -4.40 -5.04 -15.73
CA LYS A 50 -5.70 -4.91 -16.43
C LYS A 50 -5.67 -3.89 -17.57
N ILE A 51 -4.91 -2.80 -17.41
CA ILE A 51 -4.74 -1.80 -18.48
C ILE A 51 -3.94 -2.43 -19.63
N ASN A 52 -2.85 -3.14 -19.31
CA ASN A 52 -1.96 -3.73 -20.29
C ASN A 52 -2.59 -4.91 -21.04
N ASP A 53 -3.41 -5.73 -20.37
CA ASP A 53 -4.09 -6.87 -20.97
C ASP A 53 -5.42 -6.50 -21.66
N GLY A 54 -5.84 -5.24 -21.58
CA GLY A 54 -7.04 -4.71 -22.22
C GLY A 54 -8.36 -5.06 -21.50
N THR A 55 -8.31 -5.59 -20.28
CA THR A 55 -9.51 -5.91 -19.48
C THR A 55 -9.95 -4.77 -18.54
N ALA A 56 -9.21 -3.65 -18.53
CA ALA A 56 -9.60 -2.47 -17.80
C ALA A 56 -10.92 -1.88 -18.33
N VAL A 57 -11.82 -1.58 -17.40
CA VAL A 57 -13.05 -0.83 -17.68
C VAL A 57 -12.74 0.65 -17.48
N TYR A 58 -13.08 1.45 -18.49
CA TYR A 58 -12.93 2.90 -18.46
C TYR A 58 -14.31 3.53 -18.43
N SER A 59 -14.39 4.74 -17.89
CA SER A 59 -15.58 5.56 -17.93
C SER A 59 -15.25 6.91 -18.55
N THR A 60 -16.19 7.49 -19.29
CA THR A 60 -16.10 8.91 -19.66
C THR A 60 -16.32 9.80 -18.43
N PHE A 61 -16.05 11.09 -18.56
CA PHE A 61 -16.33 12.03 -17.47
C PHE A 61 -17.83 12.08 -17.15
N GLU A 62 -18.68 12.03 -18.17
CA GLU A 62 -20.14 12.03 -17.99
C GLU A 62 -20.64 10.76 -17.29
N GLU A 63 -20.09 9.60 -17.62
CA GLU A 63 -20.40 8.34 -16.93
C GLU A 63 -19.92 8.35 -15.47
N LEU A 64 -18.74 8.95 -15.23
CA LEU A 64 -18.19 9.11 -13.89
C LEU A 64 -19.07 10.05 -13.04
N ASP A 65 -19.53 11.17 -13.60
CA ASP A 65 -20.42 12.11 -12.90
C ASP A 65 -21.70 11.42 -12.45
N VAL A 66 -22.37 10.66 -13.33
CA VAL A 66 -23.57 9.91 -12.97
C VAL A 66 -23.29 8.87 -11.88
N LEU A 67 -22.20 8.11 -12.01
CA LEU A 67 -21.80 7.11 -11.01
C LEU A 67 -21.53 7.73 -9.63
N LEU A 68 -20.89 8.90 -9.60
CA LEU A 68 -20.59 9.62 -8.37
C LEU A 68 -21.87 10.16 -7.74
N ASP A 69 -22.74 10.81 -8.51
CA ASP A 69 -24.02 11.35 -8.03
C ASP A 69 -24.93 10.24 -7.47
N GLU A 70 -25.05 9.11 -8.18
CA GLU A 70 -25.80 7.95 -7.70
C GLU A 70 -25.21 7.34 -6.43
N THR A 71 -23.88 7.37 -6.30
CA THR A 71 -23.20 6.82 -5.12
C THR A 71 -23.38 7.73 -3.93
N ILE A 72 -23.17 9.04 -4.09
CA ILE A 72 -23.32 10.06 -3.04
C ILE A 72 -24.76 10.08 -2.54
N SER A 73 -25.74 10.07 -3.45
CA SER A 73 -27.18 10.07 -3.11
C SER A 73 -27.62 8.89 -2.24
N LYS A 74 -26.86 7.79 -2.19
CA LYS A 74 -27.16 6.65 -1.30
C LYS A 74 -26.79 6.90 0.17
N TYR A 75 -25.98 7.92 0.44
CA TYR A 75 -25.41 8.22 1.75
C TYR A 75 -25.71 9.65 2.23
N GLU A 76 -26.34 10.47 1.40
CA GLU A 76 -26.88 11.77 1.79
C GLU A 76 -28.34 11.61 2.22
N ASP A 77 -28.57 11.65 3.54
CA ASP A 77 -29.88 11.96 4.15
C ASP A 77 -30.07 13.48 4.24
#